data_AF-A0A7T5EZG2-F1
#
_entry.id   AF-A0A7T5EZG2-F1
#
_cell.length_a   1.000
_cell.length_b   1.000
_cell.length_c   1.000
_cell.angle_alpha   90.00
_cell.angle_beta   90.00
_cell.angle_gamma   90.00
#
_symmetry.space_group_name_H-M   'P 1'
#
loop_
_entity.id
_entity.type
_entity.pdbx_description
1 polymer ?
#
loop_
_entity_poly.entity_id
_entity_poly.type
_entity_poly.pdbx_seq_one_letter_code
_entity_poly.pdbx_strand_id
1 'polypeptide(L)'
;MKKFNRGLLASITGLFILPILATTAFASTSQSSTSAKLRAESNVNRQMVLKWAAKNGVLNEFKSSHSVKVNSKNSTLAILPNTAVAGPGGGVTPVAGDILVTNDTSSAGLTGHAGIVVDSQGDVETINGPLDSPIIQSWSSFWSNNNYQVDVVQPNNASEGQNAANWAITWIYENGSSTYYNLTPNLYTTAAGDATYCSKIVFDAYYYGAGITLSHTGSYCLPYDLINMPYMPGFQEVYVGF
;
A
#
# COMPACT_ATOMS: atom_id res chain seq x y z
N MET A 1 -25.93 44.09 80.55
CA MET A 1 -27.06 43.46 79.84
C MET A 1 -26.78 43.51 78.33
N LYS A 2 -26.85 42.35 77.65
CA LYS A 2 -27.14 42.08 76.21
C LYS A 2 -26.40 42.92 75.11
N LYS A 3 -25.93 42.42 73.96
CA LYS A 3 -25.57 41.11 73.36
C LYS A 3 -25.29 41.40 71.85
N PHE A 4 -24.25 40.78 71.25
CA PHE A 4 -23.99 40.47 69.81
C PHE A 4 -23.82 41.62 68.78
N ASN A 5 -23.09 41.53 67.65
CA ASN A 5 -22.02 40.69 67.06
C ASN A 5 -21.74 41.20 65.61
N ARG A 6 -20.62 40.75 64.98
CA ARG A 6 -20.22 40.82 63.54
C ARG A 6 -19.55 42.13 63.10
N GLY A 7 -18.35 42.21 62.53
CA GLY A 7 -17.48 41.25 61.83
C GLY A 7 -17.39 41.61 60.35
N LEU A 8 -16.28 42.18 59.85
CA LEU A 8 -15.93 42.31 58.41
C LEU A 8 -14.51 42.92 58.25
N LEU A 9 -13.46 42.16 57.93
CA LEU A 9 -12.88 41.83 56.61
C LEU A 9 -11.45 42.41 56.48
N ALA A 10 -10.46 41.51 56.55
CA ALA A 10 -9.15 41.68 55.94
C ALA A 10 -9.22 41.20 54.48
N SER A 11 -8.56 41.89 53.56
CA SER A 11 -8.25 41.34 52.23
C SER A 11 -6.85 41.76 51.82
N ILE A 12 -5.91 40.80 51.94
CA ILE A 12 -4.62 40.77 51.26
C ILE A 12 -4.83 39.82 50.08
N THR A 13 -4.84 40.35 48.86
CA THR A 13 -4.78 39.53 47.64
C THR A 13 -3.90 40.21 46.61
N GLY A 14 -2.65 39.76 46.53
CA GLY A 14 -1.73 39.99 45.42
C GLY A 14 -1.10 38.66 45.04
N LEU A 15 -1.85 37.85 44.29
CA LEU A 15 -1.39 36.55 43.78
C LEU A 15 -0.72 36.79 42.42
N PHE A 16 0.61 36.65 42.37
CA PHE A 16 1.36 36.60 41.12
C PHE A 16 0.98 35.31 40.37
N ILE A 17 0.28 35.45 39.25
CA ILE A 17 0.07 34.36 38.30
C ILE A 17 1.25 34.37 37.33
N LEU A 18 2.11 33.34 37.42
CA LEU A 18 3.09 33.02 36.38
C LEU A 18 2.36 32.40 35.18
N PRO A 19 2.64 32.80 33.93
CA PRO A 19 2.18 32.07 32.77
C PRO A 19 3.01 30.79 32.65
N ILE A 20 2.36 29.64 32.85
CA ILE A 20 2.90 28.34 32.47
C ILE A 20 2.86 28.30 30.93
N LEU A 21 4.01 28.51 30.28
CA LEU A 21 4.21 28.06 28.90
C LEU A 21 4.26 26.53 28.91
N ALA A 22 3.10 25.88 28.76
CA ALA A 22 3.04 24.50 28.34
C ALA A 22 3.27 24.47 26.82
N THR A 23 4.54 24.46 26.42
CA THR A 23 4.92 24.24 25.02
C THR A 23 4.48 22.84 24.60
N THR A 24 3.69 22.80 23.54
CA THR A 24 3.19 21.60 22.87
C THR A 24 4.33 20.70 22.37
N ALA A 25 4.68 19.68 23.15
CA ALA A 25 5.62 18.62 22.75
C ALA A 25 4.94 17.24 22.80
N PHE A 26 3.79 17.09 22.13
CA PHE A 26 3.07 15.80 22.05
C PHE A 26 2.68 15.38 20.61
N ALA A 27 3.08 16.13 19.58
CA ALA A 27 2.73 15.80 18.19
C ALA A 27 3.84 15.06 17.41
N SER A 28 5.11 15.16 17.81
CA SER A 28 6.23 14.56 17.06
C SER A 28 6.48 13.09 17.39
N THR A 29 6.20 12.66 18.62
CA THR A 29 6.48 11.29 19.08
C THR A 29 5.53 10.25 18.46
N SER A 30 4.26 10.61 18.23
CA SER A 30 3.25 9.71 17.64
C SER A 30 3.45 9.51 16.13
N GLN A 31 3.76 10.57 15.38
CA GLN A 31 4.00 10.50 13.94
C GLN A 31 5.29 9.71 13.60
N SER A 32 6.32 9.83 14.45
CA SER A 32 7.54 9.02 14.33
C SER A 32 7.29 7.53 14.58
N SER A 33 6.40 7.17 15.52
CA SER A 33 6.06 5.76 15.78
C SER A 33 5.22 5.12 14.67
N THR A 34 4.26 5.85 14.10
CA THR A 34 3.45 5.36 12.97
C THR A 34 4.32 5.12 11.74
N SER A 35 5.21 6.06 11.43
CA SER A 35 6.14 5.92 10.29
C SER A 35 7.10 4.73 10.47
N ALA A 36 7.58 4.49 11.69
CA ALA A 36 8.42 3.33 12.00
C ALA A 36 7.66 2.00 11.87
N LYS A 37 6.39 1.97 12.31
CA LYS A 37 5.52 0.80 12.16
C LYS A 37 5.28 0.45 10.69
N LEU A 38 4.89 1.42 9.87
CA LEU A 38 4.65 1.20 8.44
C LEU A 38 5.91 0.70 7.72
N ARG A 39 7.09 1.24 8.06
CA ARG A 39 8.37 0.75 7.53
C ARG A 39 8.64 -0.70 7.93
N ALA A 40 8.33 -1.07 9.17
CA ALA A 40 8.50 -2.44 9.63
C ALA A 40 7.56 -3.41 8.88
N GLU A 41 6.29 -3.04 8.68
CA GLU A 41 5.32 -3.83 7.91
C GLU A 41 5.73 -3.97 6.44
N SER A 42 6.15 -2.87 5.80
CA SER A 42 6.68 -2.91 4.44
C SER A 42 7.92 -3.82 4.29
N ASN A 43 8.80 -3.84 5.30
CA ASN A 43 9.93 -4.76 5.32
C ASN A 43 9.49 -6.22 5.46
N VAL A 44 8.41 -6.51 6.18
CA VAL A 44 7.82 -7.86 6.25
C VAL A 44 7.32 -8.27 4.87
N ASN A 45 6.60 -7.39 4.16
CA ASN A 45 6.14 -7.67 2.80
C ASN A 45 7.30 -7.97 1.87
N ARG A 46 8.39 -7.21 1.95
CA ARG A 46 9.61 -7.49 1.17
C ARG A 46 10.15 -8.90 1.43
N GLN A 47 10.15 -9.35 2.68
CA GLN A 47 10.57 -10.72 2.99
C GLN A 47 9.61 -11.76 2.41
N MET A 48 8.31 -11.46 2.35
CA MET A 48 7.32 -12.32 1.72
C MET A 48 7.49 -12.36 0.21
N VAL A 49 7.78 -11.23 -0.46
CA VAL A 49 8.13 -11.19 -1.88
C VAL A 49 9.33 -12.08 -2.17
N LEU A 50 10.40 -11.97 -1.39
CA LEU A 50 11.60 -12.81 -1.59
C LEU A 50 11.32 -14.30 -1.37
N LYS A 51 10.46 -14.66 -0.40
CA LYS A 51 10.02 -16.05 -0.19
C LYS A 51 9.16 -16.55 -1.34
N TRP A 52 8.20 -15.74 -1.80
CA TRP A 52 7.37 -16.05 -2.97
C TRP A 52 8.25 -16.23 -4.22
N ALA A 53 9.19 -15.34 -4.46
CA ALA A 53 10.09 -15.41 -5.61
C ALA A 53 11.01 -16.65 -5.56
N ALA A 54 11.46 -17.04 -4.37
CA ALA A 54 12.20 -18.28 -4.17
C ALA A 54 11.33 -19.52 -4.45
N LYS A 55 10.08 -19.55 -3.96
CA LYS A 55 9.12 -20.63 -4.21
C LYS A 55 8.82 -20.80 -5.71
N ASN A 56 8.81 -19.71 -6.47
CA ASN A 56 8.51 -19.70 -7.91
C ASN A 56 9.75 -19.70 -8.81
N GLY A 57 10.97 -19.80 -8.25
CA GLY A 57 12.21 -19.89 -9.03
C GLY A 57 12.64 -18.59 -9.75
N VAL A 58 12.05 -17.44 -9.42
CA VAL A 58 12.29 -16.13 -10.07
C VAL A 58 13.11 -15.15 -9.22
N LEU A 59 13.71 -15.64 -8.13
CA LEU A 59 14.44 -14.83 -7.14
C LEU A 59 15.53 -13.91 -7.72
N ASN A 60 16.08 -14.22 -8.89
CA ASN A 60 17.13 -13.40 -9.51
C ASN A 60 16.62 -12.03 -9.96
N GLU A 61 15.36 -11.91 -10.40
CA GLU A 61 14.73 -10.64 -10.79
C GLU A 61 14.69 -9.64 -9.61
N PHE A 62 14.40 -10.17 -8.42
CA PHE A 62 14.23 -9.38 -7.19
C PHE A 62 15.56 -9.09 -6.50
N LYS A 63 16.63 -9.84 -6.83
CA LYS A 63 18.00 -9.65 -6.31
C LYS A 63 18.82 -8.69 -7.16
N SER A 64 18.63 -8.68 -8.48
CA SER A 64 19.38 -7.82 -9.40
C SER A 64 18.91 -6.36 -9.36
N SER A 65 17.63 -6.15 -9.06
CA SER A 65 17.04 -4.82 -8.98
C SER A 65 17.61 -3.99 -7.82
N HIS A 66 18.13 -4.62 -6.76
CA HIS A 66 18.65 -3.92 -5.58
C HIS A 66 19.81 -4.70 -4.94
N SER A 67 20.95 -4.04 -4.75
CA SER A 67 22.20 -4.56 -4.17
C SER A 67 22.05 -5.25 -2.81
N VAL A 68 21.46 -6.44 -2.73
CA VAL A 68 21.43 -7.25 -1.52
C VAL A 68 22.80 -7.91 -1.38
N LYS A 69 23.66 -7.36 -0.50
CA LYS A 69 24.86 -8.07 -0.04
C LYS A 69 24.42 -9.26 0.81
N VAL A 70 24.21 -10.41 0.18
CA VAL A 70 23.95 -11.67 0.87
C VAL A 70 25.24 -12.09 1.60
N ASN A 71 25.27 -11.95 2.92
CA ASN A 71 26.39 -12.44 3.72
C ASN A 71 26.14 -13.93 4.03
N SER A 72 26.75 -14.81 3.27
CA SER A 72 26.45 -16.26 3.20
C SER A 72 26.89 -17.08 4.42
N LYS A 73 27.10 -16.48 5.59
CA LYS A 73 27.61 -17.18 6.79
C LYS A 73 26.72 -17.12 8.03
N ASN A 74 25.58 -16.44 7.97
CA ASN A 74 24.51 -16.55 8.96
C ASN A 74 23.20 -16.12 8.31
N SER A 75 22.17 -16.97 8.38
CA SER A 75 20.86 -16.83 7.71
C SER A 75 19.97 -15.71 8.26
N THR A 76 20.53 -14.56 8.60
CA THR A 76 19.81 -13.33 8.96
C THR A 76 19.99 -12.33 7.83
N LEU A 77 18.94 -12.14 7.03
CA LEU A 77 18.85 -11.11 6.01
C LEU A 77 19.03 -9.74 6.67
N ALA A 78 20.23 -9.17 6.56
CA ALA A 78 20.49 -7.82 7.02
C ALA A 78 19.81 -6.83 6.06
N ILE A 79 18.73 -6.23 6.54
CA ILE A 79 17.92 -5.21 5.86
C ILE A 79 18.80 -3.96 5.67
N LEU A 80 19.18 -3.67 4.43
CA LEU A 80 19.76 -2.37 4.09
C LEU A 80 18.65 -1.31 4.15
N PRO A 81 18.95 -0.08 4.59
CA PRO A 81 17.97 0.98 4.68
C PRO A 81 17.32 1.23 3.32
N ASN A 82 15.98 1.23 3.35
CA ASN A 82 15.06 1.63 2.31
C ASN A 82 15.58 2.85 1.54
N THR A 83 16.27 2.62 0.42
CA THR A 83 16.49 3.64 -0.58
C THR A 83 15.38 3.44 -1.59
N ALA A 84 14.44 4.38 -1.59
CA ALA A 84 13.38 4.45 -2.59
C ALA A 84 13.99 4.23 -3.98
N VAL A 85 13.42 3.29 -4.72
CA VAL A 85 13.84 3.03 -6.09
C VAL A 85 13.41 4.24 -6.90
N ALA A 86 14.35 5.04 -7.39
CA ALA A 86 14.08 5.96 -8.48
C ALA A 86 13.87 5.10 -9.75
N GLY A 87 12.70 4.49 -9.84
CA GLY A 87 12.30 3.65 -10.95
C GLY A 87 11.74 4.47 -12.12
N PRO A 88 11.39 3.82 -13.24
CA PRO A 88 10.53 4.41 -14.27
C PRO A 88 9.26 5.02 -13.65
N GLY A 89 8.75 6.11 -14.24
CA GLY A 89 7.64 6.91 -13.68
C GLY A 89 8.04 8.30 -13.19
N GLY A 90 8.94 9.00 -13.89
CA GLY A 90 9.25 10.40 -13.61
C GLY A 90 9.90 10.69 -12.25
N GLY A 91 10.41 9.67 -11.55
CA GLY A 91 10.96 9.81 -10.20
C GLY A 91 9.93 9.64 -9.07
N VAL A 92 8.73 9.14 -9.37
CA VAL A 92 7.79 8.70 -8.34
C VAL A 92 8.44 7.60 -7.49
N THR A 93 8.39 7.81 -6.18
CA THR A 93 8.84 6.82 -5.21
C THR A 93 7.67 5.87 -4.94
N PRO A 94 7.85 4.56 -5.19
CA PRO A 94 6.77 3.60 -4.93
C PRO A 94 6.46 3.52 -3.43
N VAL A 95 5.17 3.45 -3.13
CA VAL A 95 4.63 3.24 -1.79
C VAL A 95 3.75 1.98 -1.79
N ALA A 96 3.79 1.23 -0.69
CA ALA A 96 2.92 0.08 -0.51
C ALA A 96 1.44 0.49 -0.65
N GLY A 97 0.73 -0.19 -1.53
CA GLY A 97 -0.65 0.08 -1.88
C GLY A 97 -0.83 0.97 -3.12
N ASP A 98 0.23 1.54 -3.70
CA ASP A 98 0.10 2.26 -4.97
C ASP A 98 -0.59 1.37 -6.00
N ILE A 99 -1.59 1.94 -6.66
CA ILE A 99 -2.35 1.31 -7.72
C ILE A 99 -1.70 1.74 -9.04
N LEU A 100 -1.29 0.75 -9.82
CA LEU A 100 -0.75 0.96 -11.16
C LEU A 100 -1.83 0.59 -12.16
N VAL A 101 -2.11 1.50 -13.09
CA VAL A 101 -3.08 1.29 -14.17
C VAL A 101 -2.39 1.57 -15.50
N THR A 102 -2.70 0.78 -16.52
CA THR A 102 -2.11 0.94 -17.85
C THR A 102 -3.22 1.00 -18.89
N ASN A 103 -2.92 1.53 -20.07
CA ASN A 103 -3.85 1.55 -21.19
C ASN A 103 -3.68 0.37 -22.17
N ASP A 104 -2.71 -0.52 -21.91
CA ASP A 104 -2.46 -1.70 -22.73
C ASP A 104 -3.65 -2.66 -22.68
N THR A 105 -4.02 -3.23 -23.84
CA THR A 105 -5.20 -4.10 -23.94
C THR A 105 -4.96 -5.41 -23.18
N SER A 106 -5.76 -5.71 -22.14
CA SER A 106 -5.72 -7.04 -21.52
C SER A 106 -6.36 -8.09 -22.43
N SER A 107 -5.81 -9.30 -22.37
CA SER A 107 -6.08 -10.43 -23.28
C SER A 107 -7.49 -11.04 -23.24
N ALA A 108 -8.44 -10.44 -22.51
CA ALA A 108 -9.85 -10.83 -22.52
C ALA A 108 -10.81 -9.73 -23.03
N GLY A 109 -10.29 -8.65 -23.63
CA GLY A 109 -11.10 -7.59 -24.24
C GLY A 109 -11.49 -6.44 -23.32
N LEU A 110 -10.97 -6.41 -22.09
CA LEU A 110 -10.98 -5.20 -21.26
C LEU A 110 -9.76 -4.34 -21.62
N THR A 111 -10.02 -3.07 -21.94
CA THR A 111 -8.96 -2.09 -22.15
C THR A 111 -8.28 -1.82 -20.81
N GLY A 112 -6.95 -1.85 -20.79
CA GLY A 112 -6.11 -1.60 -19.62
C GLY A 112 -5.70 -2.84 -18.84
N HIS A 113 -4.67 -2.66 -18.03
CA HIS A 113 -4.17 -3.62 -17.05
C HIS A 113 -3.95 -2.89 -15.71
N ALA A 114 -3.90 -3.64 -14.62
CA ALA A 114 -3.73 -3.06 -13.28
C ALA A 114 -2.87 -3.93 -12.38
N GLY A 115 -2.23 -3.31 -11.39
CA GLY A 115 -1.46 -3.99 -10.36
C GLY A 115 -1.42 -3.17 -9.07
N ILE A 116 -1.00 -3.81 -7.98
CA ILE A 116 -0.82 -3.15 -6.69
C ILE A 116 0.62 -3.31 -6.20
N VAL A 117 1.22 -2.24 -5.71
CA VAL A 117 2.54 -2.29 -5.08
C VAL A 117 2.43 -2.96 -3.71
N VAL A 118 3.19 -4.04 -3.51
CA VAL A 118 3.12 -4.84 -2.29
C VAL A 118 4.20 -4.48 -1.26
N ASP A 119 5.25 -3.75 -1.64
CA ASP A 119 6.32 -3.39 -0.72
C ASP A 119 6.99 -2.04 -1.02
N SER A 120 7.96 -1.65 -0.20
CA SER A 120 8.71 -0.39 -0.32
C SER A 120 9.73 -0.37 -1.46
N GLN A 121 9.95 -1.49 -2.14
CA GLN A 121 10.81 -1.57 -3.32
C GLN A 121 10.02 -1.42 -4.62
N GLY A 122 8.68 -1.29 -4.54
CA GLY A 122 7.83 -1.17 -5.70
C GLY A 122 7.53 -2.50 -6.37
N ASP A 123 7.74 -3.64 -5.70
CA ASP A 123 7.34 -4.92 -6.29
C ASP A 123 5.81 -4.94 -6.45
N VAL A 124 5.33 -5.43 -7.59
CA VAL A 124 3.93 -5.29 -8.02
C VAL A 124 3.28 -6.65 -8.14
N GLU A 125 2.17 -6.86 -7.45
CA GLU A 125 1.30 -8.01 -7.67
C GLU A 125 0.32 -7.72 -8.81
N THR A 126 0.22 -8.66 -9.75
CA THR A 126 -0.72 -8.58 -10.87
C THR A 126 -0.94 -9.95 -11.55
N ILE A 127 -1.65 -9.99 -12.67
CA ILE A 127 -1.93 -11.17 -13.48
C ILE A 127 -2.03 -10.81 -14.97
N ASN A 128 -1.14 -11.39 -15.79
CA ASN A 128 -0.86 -10.89 -17.14
C ASN A 128 -1.94 -11.22 -18.19
N GLY A 129 -2.70 -12.31 -18.03
CA GLY A 129 -3.72 -12.67 -19.01
C GLY A 129 -4.42 -14.01 -18.77
N PRO A 130 -5.37 -14.41 -19.63
CA PRO A 130 -6.11 -15.65 -19.55
C PRO A 130 -5.23 -16.86 -19.27
N LEU A 131 -5.68 -17.67 -18.30
CA LEU A 131 -5.01 -18.89 -17.84
C LEU A 131 -3.68 -18.68 -17.10
N ASP A 132 -3.16 -17.45 -17.02
CA ASP A 132 -2.01 -17.17 -16.16
C ASP A 132 -2.44 -17.21 -14.70
N SER A 133 -1.50 -17.56 -13.82
CA SER A 133 -1.64 -17.35 -12.38
C SER A 133 -1.21 -15.94 -11.98
N PRO A 134 -1.70 -15.41 -10.85
CA PRO A 134 -1.16 -14.20 -10.25
C PRO A 134 0.36 -14.30 -10.05
N ILE A 135 1.06 -13.20 -10.34
CA ILE A 135 2.50 -13.07 -10.20
C ILE A 135 2.86 -11.82 -9.40
N ILE A 136 4.08 -11.81 -8.88
CA ILE A 136 4.77 -10.59 -8.50
C ILE A 136 5.84 -10.33 -9.55
N GLN A 137 5.96 -9.08 -9.99
CA GLN A 137 7.06 -8.63 -10.85
C GLN A 137 7.72 -7.40 -10.22
N SER A 138 8.98 -7.15 -10.56
CA SER A 138 9.65 -5.95 -10.07
C SER A 138 9.00 -4.68 -10.62
N TRP A 139 9.16 -3.55 -9.92
CA TRP A 139 8.74 -2.23 -10.41
C TRP A 139 9.18 -2.03 -11.87
N SER A 140 10.48 -2.17 -12.15
CA SER A 140 11.01 -1.99 -13.50
C SER A 140 10.39 -2.93 -14.54
N SER A 141 10.16 -4.20 -14.18
CA SER A 141 9.52 -5.19 -15.05
C SER A 141 8.08 -4.78 -15.39
N PHE A 142 7.30 -4.32 -14.40
CA PHE A 142 5.92 -3.88 -14.63
C PHE A 142 5.89 -2.76 -15.67
N TRP A 143 6.74 -1.75 -15.51
CA TRP A 143 6.80 -0.62 -16.44
C TRP A 143 7.28 -1.04 -17.84
N SER A 144 8.33 -1.86 -17.95
CA SER A 144 8.83 -2.28 -19.26
C SER A 144 7.83 -3.17 -20.00
N ASN A 145 7.11 -4.03 -19.27
CA ASN A 145 6.11 -4.93 -19.84
C ASN A 145 4.86 -4.18 -20.32
N ASN A 146 4.61 -2.97 -19.81
CA ASN A 146 3.47 -2.12 -20.18
C ASN A 146 3.89 -0.87 -20.97
N ASN A 147 4.97 -0.98 -21.76
CA ASN A 147 5.45 0.08 -22.65
C ASN A 147 5.65 1.45 -21.97
N TYR A 148 5.91 1.47 -20.65
CA TYR A 148 6.00 2.67 -19.82
C TYR A 148 4.75 3.57 -19.82
N GLN A 149 3.60 3.06 -20.27
CA GLN A 149 2.29 3.73 -20.21
C GLN A 149 1.55 3.30 -18.95
N VAL A 150 2.00 3.85 -17.82
CA VAL A 150 1.49 3.50 -16.50
C VAL A 150 1.08 4.77 -15.76
N ASP A 151 -0.14 4.81 -15.26
CA ASP A 151 -0.63 5.77 -14.28
C ASP A 151 -0.39 5.23 -12.87
N VAL A 152 -0.05 6.12 -11.95
CA VAL A 152 0.16 5.78 -10.54
C VAL A 152 -0.84 6.52 -9.69
N VAL A 153 -1.74 5.77 -9.05
CA VAL A 153 -2.71 6.27 -8.10
C VAL A 153 -2.30 5.83 -6.69
N GLN A 154 -1.99 6.81 -5.85
CA GLN A 154 -1.47 6.59 -4.51
C GLN A 154 -2.57 6.88 -3.46
N PRO A 155 -2.72 6.04 -2.42
CA PRO A 155 -3.61 6.35 -1.30
C PRO A 155 -3.11 7.55 -0.49
N ASN A 156 -4.02 8.43 -0.11
CA ASN A 156 -3.73 9.58 0.77
C ASN A 156 -3.36 9.13 2.19
N ASN A 157 -3.83 7.96 2.61
CA ASN A 157 -3.50 7.34 3.89
C ASN A 157 -2.56 6.15 3.69
N ALA A 158 -1.30 6.32 4.08
CA ALA A 158 -0.28 5.28 3.96
C ALA A 158 -0.61 4.00 4.74
N SER A 159 -1.40 4.06 5.82
CA SER A 159 -1.82 2.85 6.54
C SER A 159 -2.84 2.03 5.77
N GLU A 160 -3.71 2.66 4.98
CA GLU A 160 -4.68 1.97 4.13
C GLU A 160 -3.95 1.27 2.98
N GLY A 161 -3.01 1.97 2.34
CA GLY A 161 -2.14 1.38 1.33
C GLY A 161 -1.34 0.19 1.86
N GLN A 162 -0.72 0.33 3.04
CA GLN A 162 0.03 -0.75 3.66
C GLN A 162 -0.86 -1.95 4.01
N ASN A 163 -2.09 -1.72 4.48
CA ASN A 163 -3.03 -2.81 4.77
C ASN A 163 -3.45 -3.56 3.50
N ALA A 164 -3.70 -2.83 2.40
CA ALA A 164 -4.00 -3.44 1.10
C ALA A 164 -2.81 -4.27 0.58
N ALA A 165 -1.59 -3.71 0.65
CA ALA A 165 -0.36 -4.40 0.29
C ALA A 165 -0.13 -5.68 1.12
N ASN A 166 -0.38 -5.64 2.43
CA ASN A 166 -0.26 -6.80 3.32
C ASN A 166 -1.24 -7.91 2.93
N TRP A 167 -2.47 -7.54 2.56
CA TRP A 167 -3.47 -8.50 2.11
C TRP A 167 -3.05 -9.16 0.81
N ALA A 168 -2.65 -8.36 -0.18
CA ALA A 168 -2.26 -8.83 -1.51
C ALA A 168 -1.12 -9.87 -1.41
N ILE A 169 0.00 -9.49 -0.79
CA ILE A 169 1.18 -10.39 -0.66
C ILE A 169 0.88 -11.68 0.11
N THR A 170 -0.04 -11.63 1.09
CA THR A 170 -0.49 -12.81 1.83
C THR A 170 -1.34 -13.69 0.93
N TRP A 171 -2.32 -13.09 0.25
CA TRP A 171 -3.25 -13.80 -0.62
C TRP A 171 -2.53 -14.52 -1.77
N ILE A 172 -1.60 -13.87 -2.47
CA ILE A 172 -0.85 -14.52 -3.56
C ILE A 172 0.06 -15.65 -3.04
N TYR A 173 0.62 -15.51 -1.84
CA TYR A 173 1.47 -16.55 -1.25
C TYR A 173 0.68 -17.83 -0.94
N GLU A 174 -0.56 -17.66 -0.46
CA GLU A 174 -1.47 -18.73 -0.06
C GLU A 174 -2.25 -19.34 -1.25
N ASN A 175 -2.74 -18.50 -2.17
CA ASN A 175 -3.74 -18.86 -3.17
C ASN A 175 -3.27 -18.70 -4.62
N GLY A 176 -2.15 -18.00 -4.87
CA GLY A 176 -1.72 -17.63 -6.22
C GLY A 176 -1.51 -18.84 -7.14
N SER A 177 -0.92 -19.93 -6.64
CA SER A 177 -0.67 -21.14 -7.43
C SER A 177 -1.92 -21.97 -7.75
N SER A 178 -3.04 -21.73 -7.07
CA SER A 178 -4.31 -22.41 -7.31
C SER A 178 -5.34 -21.51 -8.01
N THR A 179 -4.92 -20.29 -8.36
CA THR A 179 -5.77 -19.26 -8.97
C THR A 179 -5.30 -19.00 -10.38
N TYR A 180 -6.25 -18.75 -11.28
CA TYR A 180 -5.97 -18.42 -12.68
C TYR A 180 -6.82 -17.23 -13.10
N TYR A 181 -6.37 -16.57 -14.17
CA TYR A 181 -7.08 -15.45 -14.74
C TYR A 181 -8.41 -15.90 -15.33
N ASN A 182 -9.50 -15.25 -14.92
CA ASN A 182 -10.76 -15.27 -15.64
C ASN A 182 -11.65 -14.09 -15.17
N LEU A 183 -12.31 -13.43 -16.13
CA LEU A 183 -13.24 -12.33 -15.86
C LEU A 183 -14.52 -12.87 -15.23
N THR A 184 -14.66 -12.68 -13.92
CA THR A 184 -15.80 -13.13 -13.14
C THR A 184 -16.61 -11.94 -12.61
N PRO A 185 -17.96 -12.01 -12.62
CA PRO A 185 -18.80 -11.01 -11.95
C PRO A 185 -18.81 -11.17 -10.41
N ASN A 186 -18.11 -12.18 -9.87
CA ASN A 186 -18.02 -12.40 -8.43
C ASN A 186 -16.98 -11.47 -7.79
N LEU A 187 -17.29 -10.17 -7.76
CA LEU A 187 -16.36 -9.15 -7.27
C LEU A 187 -15.97 -9.35 -5.80
N TYR A 188 -16.90 -9.80 -4.96
CA TYR A 188 -16.73 -9.96 -3.51
C TYR A 188 -16.47 -11.41 -3.06
N THR A 189 -15.72 -12.18 -3.86
CA THR A 189 -15.26 -13.53 -3.46
C THR A 189 -13.75 -13.68 -3.68
N THR A 190 -13.09 -14.43 -2.80
CA THR A 190 -11.64 -14.64 -2.81
C THR A 190 -11.26 -16.09 -2.54
N ALA A 191 -12.18 -17.05 -2.75
CA ALA A 191 -11.94 -18.44 -2.39
C ALA A 191 -10.86 -19.07 -3.28
N ALA A 192 -10.10 -20.02 -2.75
CA ALA A 192 -9.13 -20.76 -3.55
C ALA A 192 -9.84 -21.50 -4.71
N GLY A 193 -9.33 -21.32 -5.93
CA GLY A 193 -9.97 -21.83 -7.15
C GLY A 193 -10.98 -20.87 -7.78
N ASP A 194 -11.30 -19.74 -7.13
CA ASP A 194 -12.00 -18.64 -7.78
C ASP A 194 -11.08 -17.99 -8.81
N ALA A 195 -11.67 -17.65 -9.95
CA ALA A 195 -11.04 -16.83 -10.96
C ALA A 195 -10.74 -15.42 -10.42
N THR A 196 -9.60 -14.83 -10.82
CA THR A 196 -9.31 -13.41 -10.58
C THR A 196 -8.92 -12.71 -11.87
N TYR A 197 -8.73 -11.39 -11.83
CA TYR A 197 -8.21 -10.59 -12.92
C TYR A 197 -7.49 -9.35 -12.37
N CYS A 198 -6.71 -8.67 -13.22
CA CYS A 198 -5.77 -7.63 -12.82
C CYS A 198 -6.34 -6.57 -11.87
N SER A 199 -7.45 -5.92 -12.23
CA SER A 199 -8.11 -4.91 -11.41
C SER A 199 -8.92 -5.47 -10.23
N LYS A 200 -9.29 -6.76 -10.26
CA LYS A 200 -9.90 -7.43 -9.10
C LYS A 200 -8.89 -7.72 -8.00
N ILE A 201 -7.64 -8.06 -8.33
CA ILE A 201 -6.56 -8.19 -7.33
C ILE A 201 -6.44 -6.88 -6.53
N VAL A 202 -6.42 -5.74 -7.22
CA VAL A 202 -6.38 -4.41 -6.59
C VAL A 202 -7.63 -4.16 -5.74
N PHE A 203 -8.81 -4.45 -6.28
CA PHE A 203 -10.08 -4.30 -5.56
C PHE A 203 -10.10 -5.13 -4.26
N ASP A 204 -9.74 -6.41 -4.34
CA ASP A 204 -9.77 -7.32 -3.20
C ASP A 204 -8.77 -6.87 -2.12
N ALA A 205 -7.59 -6.44 -2.52
CA ALA A 205 -6.58 -5.91 -1.60
C ALA A 205 -7.12 -4.72 -0.78
N TYR A 206 -7.78 -3.77 -1.44
CA TYR A 206 -8.37 -2.64 -0.74
C TYR A 206 -9.64 -2.99 0.05
N TYR A 207 -10.51 -3.84 -0.50
CA TYR A 207 -11.76 -4.22 0.14
C TYR A 207 -11.52 -5.07 1.40
N TYR A 208 -10.74 -6.15 1.28
CA TYR A 208 -10.47 -7.07 2.38
C TYR A 208 -9.29 -6.66 3.26
N GLY A 209 -8.29 -5.98 2.70
CA GLY A 209 -7.13 -5.51 3.44
C GLY A 209 -7.38 -4.19 4.15
N ALA A 210 -7.88 -3.18 3.43
CA ALA A 210 -8.04 -1.82 3.95
C ALA A 210 -9.48 -1.47 4.38
N GLY A 211 -10.48 -2.30 4.06
CA GLY A 211 -11.88 -1.98 4.30
C GLY A 211 -12.43 -0.89 3.38
N ILE A 212 -11.80 -0.68 2.23
CA ILE A 212 -12.14 0.36 1.26
C ILE A 212 -12.76 -0.28 0.03
N THR A 213 -13.98 0.13 -0.30
CA THR A 213 -14.60 -0.25 -1.58
C THR A 213 -14.13 0.73 -2.65
N LEU A 214 -13.33 0.24 -3.61
CA LEU A 214 -12.91 1.03 -4.76
C LEU A 214 -14.07 1.19 -5.74
N SER A 215 -13.93 2.17 -6.65
CA SER A 215 -14.87 2.33 -7.77
C SER A 215 -14.92 1.09 -8.64
N HIS A 216 -16.12 0.75 -9.12
CA HIS A 216 -16.36 -0.40 -9.97
C HIS A 216 -17.63 -0.22 -10.81
N THR A 217 -17.64 -0.79 -12.02
CA THR A 217 -18.78 -0.77 -12.94
C THR A 217 -19.60 -2.06 -12.85
N GLY A 218 -20.77 -1.98 -12.21
CA GLY A 218 -21.66 -3.12 -12.04
C GLY A 218 -21.02 -4.22 -11.19
N SER A 219 -20.94 -5.45 -11.69
CA SER A 219 -20.32 -6.59 -11.00
C SER A 219 -18.82 -6.76 -11.28
N TYR A 220 -18.19 -5.77 -11.91
CA TYR A 220 -16.77 -5.81 -12.29
C TYR A 220 -16.06 -4.54 -11.82
N CYS A 221 -14.81 -4.67 -11.40
CA CYS A 221 -13.90 -3.54 -11.23
C CYS A 221 -13.01 -3.46 -12.47
N LEU A 222 -13.25 -2.56 -13.41
CA LEU A 222 -12.42 -2.43 -14.60
C LEU A 222 -11.14 -1.66 -14.28
N PRO A 223 -10.02 -1.85 -15.02
CA PRO A 223 -8.79 -1.09 -14.78
C PRO A 223 -9.01 0.43 -14.75
N TYR A 224 -9.85 0.95 -15.64
CA TYR A 224 -10.16 2.38 -15.71
C TYR A 224 -11.10 2.87 -14.59
N ASP A 225 -11.79 1.97 -13.88
CA ASP A 225 -12.52 2.36 -12.67
C ASP A 225 -11.54 2.82 -11.57
N LEU A 226 -10.27 2.43 -11.65
CA LEU A 226 -9.21 2.72 -10.67
C LEU A 226 -8.47 4.05 -10.90
N ILE A 227 -8.79 4.80 -11.97
CA ILE A 227 -8.23 6.13 -12.25
C ILE A 227 -9.30 7.23 -12.37
N ASN A 228 -10.58 6.88 -12.26
CA ASN A 228 -11.68 7.82 -12.45
C ASN A 228 -11.91 8.71 -11.21
N MET A 229 -11.12 9.78 -11.07
CA MET A 229 -11.26 10.81 -10.03
C MET A 229 -12.35 11.81 -10.46
N PRO A 230 -13.58 11.79 -9.89
CA PRO A 230 -13.85 12.02 -8.47
C PRO A 230 -14.35 10.80 -7.67
N TYR A 231 -14.40 9.61 -8.27
CA TYR A 231 -15.05 8.44 -7.70
C TYR A 231 -14.14 7.61 -6.76
N MET A 232 -12.90 8.05 -6.54
CA MET A 232 -11.97 7.46 -5.57
C MET A 232 -11.52 8.48 -4.52
N PRO A 233 -12.43 8.95 -3.64
CA PRO A 233 -12.05 9.81 -2.53
C PRO A 233 -11.05 9.08 -1.62
N GLY A 234 -9.97 9.76 -1.23
CA GLY A 234 -8.89 9.16 -0.44
C GLY A 234 -7.68 8.70 -1.27
N PHE A 235 -7.68 8.94 -2.57
CA PHE A 235 -6.57 8.68 -3.46
C PHE A 235 -6.13 9.95 -4.19
N GLN A 236 -4.92 9.94 -4.71
CA GLN A 236 -4.35 10.99 -5.55
C GLN A 236 -3.57 10.35 -6.69
N GLU A 237 -3.69 10.93 -7.88
CA GLU A 237 -2.86 10.57 -9.02
C GLU A 237 -1.51 11.27 -8.88
N VAL A 238 -0.43 10.50 -8.78
CA VAL A 238 0.94 11.01 -8.56
C VAL A 238 1.80 10.94 -9.81
N TYR A 239 1.34 10.20 -10.83
CA TYR A 239 1.94 10.16 -12.15
C TYR A 239 0.90 9.75 -13.20
N VAL A 240 0.97 10.39 -14.37
CA VAL A 240 0.14 10.11 -15.55
C VAL A 240 1.07 9.71 -16.69
N GLY A 241 0.87 8.50 -17.20
CA GLY A 241 1.69 7.88 -18.24
C GLY A 241 1.06 7.82 -19.61
N PHE A 242 -0.25 8.09 -19.74
CA PHE A 242 -0.97 8.06 -21.01
C PHE A 242 -2.12 9.08 -21.11
#